data_AF-A0ABD3ZSW2-F1
#
_entry.id   AF-A0ABD3ZSW2-F1
#
_cell.length_a   1.000
_cell.length_b   1.000
_cell.length_c   1.000
_cell.angle_alpha   90.00
_cell.angle_beta   90.00
_cell.angle_gamma   90.00
#
_symmetry.space_group_name_H-M   'P 1'
#
loop_
_entity.id
_entity.type
_entity.pdbx_description
1 polymer ?
#
loop_
_entity_poly.entity_id
_entity_poly.type
_entity_poly.pdbx_seq_one_letter_code
_entity_poly.pdbx_strand_id
1 'polypeptide(L)'
;MSKESIIFVGLFTVILSAVILMLSYTSSGQELNQYVKIEVQQGDTLWSIADQVADTKKINKNDFIEWVADKNQLQTSDIQPGDELVIPLKKKHQDAYELATVR
;
A
#
# COMPACT_ATOMS: atom_id res chain seq x y z
N MET A 1 -15.60 37.07 31.53
CA MET A 1 -15.10 37.11 30.14
C MET A 1 -15.87 38.16 29.38
N SER A 2 -15.21 39.02 28.60
CA SER A 2 -15.93 39.99 27.78
C SER A 2 -16.61 39.26 26.60
N LYS A 3 -17.72 39.83 26.13
CA LYS A 3 -18.48 39.32 24.97
C LYS A 3 -17.61 39.15 23.73
N GLU A 4 -16.60 40.01 23.54
CA GLU A 4 -15.66 39.88 22.42
C GLU A 4 -14.80 38.61 22.53
N SER A 5 -14.35 38.25 23.75
CA SER A 5 -13.57 37.03 23.96
C SER A 5 -14.38 35.76 23.69
N ILE A 6 -15.67 35.76 24.03
CA ILE A 6 -16.54 34.59 23.80
C ILE A 6 -16.77 34.39 22.29
N ILE A 7 -16.98 35.49 21.55
CA ILE A 7 -17.14 35.45 20.08
C ILE A 7 -15.84 34.97 19.42
N PHE A 8 -14.70 35.49 19.86
CA PHE A 8 -13.40 35.11 19.31
C PHE A 8 -13.08 33.62 19.55
N VAL A 9 -13.33 33.13 20.76
CA VAL A 9 -13.14 31.71 21.10
C VAL A 9 -14.08 30.83 20.28
N GLY A 10 -15.35 31.23 20.11
CA GLY A 10 -16.31 30.51 19.27
C GLY A 10 -15.85 30.40 17.81
N LEU A 11 -15.44 31.51 17.21
CA LEU A 11 -14.93 31.55 15.83
C LEU A 11 -13.68 30.68 15.66
N PHE A 12 -12.73 30.78 16.60
CA PHE A 12 -11.52 29.98 16.59
C PHE A 12 -11.83 28.48 16.67
N THR A 13 -12.78 28.08 17.50
CA THR A 13 -13.21 26.69 17.65
C THR A 13 -13.86 26.14 16.38
N VAL A 14 -14.69 26.95 15.69
CA VAL A 14 -15.31 26.57 14.42
C VAL A 14 -14.26 26.39 13.33
N ILE A 15 -13.31 27.31 13.20
CA ILE A 15 -12.23 27.22 12.21
C ILE A 15 -11.36 25.97 12.46
N LEU A 16 -10.99 25.71 13.73
CA LEU A 16 -10.27 24.50 14.10
C LEU A 16 -11.02 23.23 13.73
N SER A 17 -12.32 23.17 13.99
CA SER A 17 -13.14 22.01 13.64
C SER A 17 -13.19 21.77 12.12
N ALA A 18 -13.29 22.83 11.33
CA ALA A 18 -13.29 22.74 9.87
C ALA A 18 -11.94 22.22 9.33
N VAL A 19 -10.82 22.66 9.92
CA VAL A 19 -9.48 22.18 9.56
C VAL A 19 -9.32 20.69 9.92
N ILE A 20 -9.77 20.27 11.09
CA ILE A 20 -9.70 18.86 11.52
C ILE A 20 -10.54 17.97 10.60
N LEU A 21 -11.74 18.41 10.21
CA LEU A 21 -12.59 17.69 9.26
C LEU A 21 -11.92 17.59 7.89
N MET A 22 -11.35 18.69 7.39
CA MET A 22 -10.62 18.71 6.11
C MET A 22 -9.43 17.75 6.11
N LEU A 23 -8.66 17.71 7.19
CA LEU A 23 -7.55 16.75 7.38
C LEU A 23 -8.04 15.30 7.49
N SER A 24 -9.22 15.07 8.06
CA SER A 24 -9.80 13.73 8.17
C SER A 24 -10.17 13.15 6.80
N TYR A 25 -10.60 13.99 5.85
CA TYR A 25 -10.87 13.59 4.47
C TYR A 25 -9.60 13.30 3.65
N THR A 26 -8.41 13.68 4.11
CA THR A 26 -7.16 13.37 3.39
C THR A 26 -6.60 11.98 3.75
N SER A 27 -7.22 11.26 4.69
CA SER A 27 -6.74 9.96 5.17
C SER A 27 -7.35 8.76 4.43
N SER A 28 -8.31 8.98 3.53
CA SER A 28 -8.99 7.91 2.78
C SER A 28 -8.28 7.54 1.47
N GLY A 29 -6.99 7.21 1.53
CA GLY A 29 -6.27 6.79 0.31
C GLY A 29 -4.87 6.23 0.48
N GLN A 30 -4.33 6.19 1.70
CA GLN A 30 -3.16 5.37 1.96
C GLN A 30 -3.70 4.02 2.42
N GLU A 31 -4.20 3.20 1.48
CA GLU A 31 -4.19 1.77 1.74
C GLU A 31 -2.79 1.48 2.25
N LEU A 32 -2.70 0.99 3.48
CA LEU A 32 -1.50 0.37 4.02
C LEU A 32 -1.28 -0.92 3.21
N ASN A 33 -1.01 -0.74 1.92
CA ASN A 33 -0.57 -1.73 0.99
C ASN A 33 0.76 -2.19 1.57
N GLN A 34 0.69 -3.27 2.33
CA GLN A 34 1.88 -3.87 2.87
C GLN A 34 2.69 -4.32 1.66
N TYR A 35 3.90 -3.81 1.52
CA TYR A 35 4.79 -4.22 0.46
C TYR A 35 5.86 -5.09 1.06
N VAL A 36 6.33 -6.08 0.30
CA VAL A 36 7.51 -6.84 0.66
C VAL A 36 8.53 -6.70 -0.45
N LYS A 37 9.80 -6.60 -0.06
CA LYS A 37 10.92 -6.74 -0.98
C LYS A 37 11.28 -8.21 -1.08
N ILE A 38 11.38 -8.69 -2.31
CA ILE A 38 11.90 -10.01 -2.61
C ILE A 38 13.13 -9.87 -3.49
N GLU A 39 14.09 -10.78 -3.32
CA GLU A 39 15.23 -10.91 -4.22
C GLU A 39 14.89 -11.93 -5.30
N VAL A 40 15.04 -11.53 -6.56
CA VAL A 40 14.78 -12.39 -7.72
C VAL A 40 15.82 -13.51 -7.76
N GLN A 41 15.38 -14.75 -7.80
CA GLN A 41 16.26 -15.92 -7.88
C GLN A 41 16.50 -16.34 -9.33
N GLN A 42 17.51 -17.18 -9.53
CA GLN A 42 17.81 -17.70 -10.86
C GLN A 42 16.64 -18.53 -11.41
N GLY A 43 16.13 -18.13 -12.58
CA GLY A 43 14.99 -18.79 -13.23
C GLY A 43 13.63 -18.18 -12.88
N ASP A 44 13.58 -17.20 -11.98
CA ASP A 44 12.37 -16.43 -11.73
C ASP A 44 12.04 -15.52 -12.90
N THR A 45 10.75 -15.39 -13.17
CA THR A 45 10.20 -14.42 -14.11
C THR A 45 9.10 -13.65 -13.39
N LEU A 46 8.82 -12.44 -13.84
CA LEU A 46 7.72 -11.65 -13.26
C LEU A 46 6.38 -12.41 -13.37
N TRP A 47 6.24 -13.24 -14.40
CA TRP A 47 5.10 -14.13 -14.61
C TRP A 47 5.03 -15.30 -13.61
N SER A 48 6.15 -15.97 -13.34
CA SER A 48 6.18 -17.07 -12.36
C SER A 48 5.94 -16.58 -10.94
N ILE A 49 6.44 -15.40 -10.60
CA ILE A 49 6.17 -14.73 -9.32
C ILE A 49 4.69 -14.36 -9.22
N ALA A 50 4.10 -13.81 -10.29
CA ALA A 50 2.67 -13.51 -10.34
C ALA A 50 1.82 -14.77 -10.18
N ASP A 51 2.23 -15.90 -10.74
CA ASP A 51 1.52 -17.18 -10.61
C ASP A 51 1.43 -17.64 -9.14
N GLN A 52 2.57 -17.65 -8.45
CA GLN A 52 2.64 -18.02 -7.03
C GLN A 52 1.74 -17.15 -6.15
N VAL A 53 1.65 -15.86 -6.47
CA VAL A 53 0.82 -14.90 -5.72
C VAL A 53 -0.65 -15.02 -6.10
N ALA A 54 -0.98 -15.21 -7.38
CA ALA A 54 -2.35 -15.32 -7.88
C ALA A 54 -3.06 -16.55 -7.32
N ASP A 55 -2.38 -17.69 -7.27
CA ASP A 55 -2.89 -18.95 -6.71
C ASP A 55 -3.30 -18.79 -5.24
N THR A 56 -2.53 -18.01 -4.49
CA THR A 56 -2.77 -17.81 -3.06
C THR A 56 -3.84 -16.74 -2.78
N LYS A 57 -3.97 -15.73 -3.64
CA LYS A 57 -4.69 -14.48 -3.31
C LYS A 57 -5.83 -14.08 -4.25
N LYS A 58 -6.15 -14.86 -5.29
CA LYS A 58 -7.18 -14.53 -6.30
C LYS A 58 -6.99 -13.13 -6.90
N ILE A 59 -5.74 -12.73 -7.11
CA ILE A 59 -5.38 -11.48 -7.79
C ILE A 59 -5.25 -11.77 -9.28
N ASN A 60 -5.73 -10.87 -10.13
CA ASN A 60 -5.51 -10.97 -11.57
C ASN A 60 -4.00 -10.81 -11.85
N LYS A 61 -3.42 -11.76 -12.58
CA LYS A 61 -1.99 -11.77 -12.92
C LYS A 61 -1.58 -10.49 -13.65
N ASN A 62 -2.39 -10.00 -14.59
CA ASN A 62 -2.05 -8.80 -15.35
C ASN A 62 -1.99 -7.57 -14.44
N ASP A 63 -2.98 -7.39 -13.55
CA ASP A 63 -3.01 -6.28 -12.61
C ASP A 63 -1.82 -6.33 -11.64
N PHE A 64 -1.40 -7.53 -11.20
CA PHE A 64 -0.21 -7.69 -10.38
C PHE A 64 1.05 -7.24 -11.12
N ILE A 65 1.19 -7.65 -12.38
CA ILE A 65 2.40 -7.40 -13.17
C ILE A 65 2.52 -5.94 -13.55
N GLU A 66 1.42 -5.31 -13.94
CA GLU A 66 1.36 -3.87 -14.19
C GLU A 66 1.74 -3.08 -12.94
N TRP A 67 1.19 -3.48 -11.77
CA TRP A 67 1.51 -2.83 -10.51
C TRP A 67 2.99 -2.99 -10.12
N VAL A 68 3.55 -4.19 -10.24
CA VAL A 68 4.97 -4.44 -9.88
C VAL A 68 5.89 -3.70 -10.86
N ALA A 69 5.57 -3.66 -12.14
CA ALA A 69 6.34 -2.93 -13.15
C ALA A 69 6.34 -1.42 -12.87
N ASP A 70 5.17 -0.83 -12.61
CA ASP A 70 5.05 0.59 -12.25
C ASP A 70 5.82 0.91 -10.97
N LYS A 71 5.64 0.09 -9.92
CA LYS A 71 6.24 0.35 -8.61
C LYS A 71 7.76 0.26 -8.62
N ASN A 72 8.33 -0.66 -9.38
CA ASN A 72 9.77 -0.89 -9.48
C ASN A 72 10.39 -0.19 -10.69
N GLN A 73 9.62 0.64 -11.40
CA GLN A 73 10.06 1.40 -12.59
C GLN A 73 10.69 0.49 -13.67
N LEU A 74 10.18 -0.73 -13.80
CA LEU A 74 10.68 -1.69 -14.77
C LEU A 74 10.31 -1.21 -16.18
N GLN A 75 11.31 -1.01 -17.02
CA GLN A 75 11.12 -0.58 -18.42
C GLN A 75 10.51 -1.69 -19.28
N THR A 76 10.76 -2.95 -18.91
CA THR A 76 10.19 -4.15 -19.51
C THR A 76 9.77 -5.12 -18.40
N SER A 77 9.03 -6.18 -18.72
CA SER A 77 8.70 -7.24 -17.76
C SER A 77 9.88 -8.18 -17.44
N ASP A 78 11.08 -7.85 -17.91
CA ASP A 78 12.28 -8.63 -17.67
C ASP A 78 12.90 -8.24 -16.32
N ILE A 79 13.24 -9.28 -15.55
CA ILE A 79 13.87 -9.16 -14.23
C ILE A 79 15.11 -10.06 -14.24
N GLN A 80 16.15 -9.67 -13.50
CA GLN A 80 17.41 -10.40 -13.43
C GLN A 80 17.63 -11.00 -12.03
N PRO A 81 18.32 -12.14 -11.92
CA PRO A 81 18.68 -12.70 -10.62
C PRO A 81 19.51 -11.69 -9.80
N GLY A 82 19.13 -11.48 -8.54
CA GLY A 82 19.71 -10.49 -7.64
C GLY A 82 18.98 -9.14 -7.64
N ASP A 83 17.99 -8.92 -8.52
CA ASP A 83 17.15 -7.73 -8.46
C ASP A 83 16.28 -7.74 -7.19
N GLU A 84 16.15 -6.59 -6.53
CA GLU A 84 15.18 -6.40 -5.45
C GLU A 84 13.85 -5.87 -6.01
N LEU A 85 12.79 -6.66 -5.92
CA LEU A 85 11.46 -6.26 -6.36
C LEU A 85 10.53 -6.00 -5.16
N VAL A 86 9.85 -4.87 -5.20
CA VAL A 86 8.75 -4.53 -4.31
C VAL A 86 7.46 -5.12 -4.86
N ILE A 87 6.86 -6.05 -4.12
CA ILE A 87 5.58 -6.69 -4.50
C ILE A 87 4.48 -6.38 -3.48
N PRO A 88 3.19 -6.35 -3.88
CA PRO A 88 2.09 -6.01 -3.00
C PRO A 88 1.64 -7.23 -2.18
N LEU A 89 1.62 -7.09 -0.86
CA LEU A 89 0.89 -7.98 0.05
C LEU A 89 -0.50 -7.39 0.29
N LYS A 90 -1.50 -7.84 -0.47
CA LYS A 90 -2.88 -7.62 -0.02
C LYS A 90 -3.08 -8.35 1.31
N LYS A 91 -3.54 -7.61 2.33
CA LYS A 91 -4.17 -8.17 3.53
C LYS A 91 -5.46 -8.86 3.07
N LYS A 92 -5.54 -10.18 3.27
CA LYS A 92 -6.85 -10.80 3.47
C LYS A 92 -7.29 -10.38 4.89
N HIS A 93 -8.57 -10.10 5.07
CA HIS A 93 -9.19 -9.74 6.35
C HIS A 93 -8.53 -10.40 7.59
N GLN A 94 -8.26 -9.58 8.60
CA GLN A 94 -8.04 -9.79 10.04
C GLN A 94 -7.41 -11.05 10.67
N ASP A 95 -6.98 -12.08 9.95
CA ASP A 95 -6.41 -13.27 10.60
C ASP A 95 -4.91 -13.45 10.29
N ALA A 96 -4.14 -13.35 11.38
CA ALA A 96 -2.79 -13.85 11.63
C ALA A 96 -1.79 -13.95 10.45
N TYR A 97 -0.74 -13.15 10.55
CA TYR A 97 0.53 -13.28 9.85
C TYR A 97 1.23 -14.62 10.22
N GLU A 98 0.88 -15.71 9.55
CA GLU A 98 1.80 -16.85 9.45
C GLU A 98 2.74 -16.62 8.27
N LEU A 99 3.87 -15.96 8.55
CA LEU A 99 5.07 -16.11 7.73
C LEU A 99 6.04 -17.04 8.45
N ALA A 100 6.72 -17.83 7.63
CA ALA A 100 7.84 -18.72 7.92
C ALA A 100 7.48 -20.11 8.48
N THR A 101 7.13 -21.01 7.58
CA THR A 101 7.95 -22.22 7.48
C THR A 101 8.28 -22.46 6.01
N VAL A 102 9.48 -21.98 5.64
CA VAL A 102 10.18 -22.46 4.45
C VAL A 102 10.51 -23.93 4.73
N ARG A 103 10.05 -24.83 3.88
CA ARG A 103 10.44 -26.24 3.89
C ARG A 103 11.25 -26.54 2.64
#